data_AF-A0A2N4TNC9-F1
#
_entry.id   AF-A0A2N4TNC9-F1
#
_cell.length_a   1.000
_cell.length_b   1.000
_cell.length_c   1.000
_cell.angle_alpha   90.00
_cell.angle_beta   90.00
_cell.angle_gamma   90.00
#
_symmetry.space_group_name_H-M   'P 1'
#
loop_
_entity.id
_entity.type
_entity.pdbx_description
1 polymer ?
#
loop_
_entity_poly.entity_id
_entity_poly.type
_entity_poly.pdbx_seq_one_letter_code
_entity_poly.pdbx_strand_id
1 'polypeptide(L)'
;MGSRRHLFVVMATSCIVAMPFIGGCGGADDPGSSDVAQCSGSSCPPSGAVTTPSTPTSLCPAALDYTTTYTGGSGSGEYIKVKFDTSKNTYQMQFLESSVPTSAGQVNTTRKGLTINGTFVHPTNLPTPEQNRCAFVLQSGKTADNSYAITVNPQDPPMLFVGQGIVGGGIPGATIQFDGIQPIPGVVIGAVPSRTFDFYPFLGFSETVTDFSQVAGRYNQLGVHVTPTGSGSQTSAPQGWQPDAVNWTQTLNADGTCTAEGIDYSCHTTGTPWTLRQNTDGSQDNVFVSNPTSSSVPYPYVGQVSPLVLLAPSQAKGILIAGKLNGQVVPVVIRVGYSHSDAANLLASVADDQIGISILSPATAISANALKGGYVGATSGSACGVVTNNGPSGAPASGNGLNATIDHPELSGSYSGGFFHANAGNCSDGTAVSTLAANYTSTLFQNGTAAFINPLTSRVTAQFGLDYTQSSPGKLIVTAQNDFNAQGASGNVALFKAGDTGVAVKVGNVYAMLMNNNKYNPFFTVGAFVQ
;
A
#
# COMPACT_ATOMS: atom_id res chain seq x y z
N MET A 1 4.87 6.53 -62.88
CA MET A 1 5.15 5.61 -64.01
C MET A 1 6.65 5.60 -64.22
N GLY A 2 7.26 4.42 -64.17
CA GLY A 2 8.66 4.26 -63.77
C GLY A 2 9.73 4.56 -64.82
N SER A 3 10.98 4.56 -64.38
CA SER A 3 12.10 3.99 -65.12
C SER A 3 13.32 3.79 -64.22
N ARG A 4 14.01 2.68 -64.45
CA ARG A 4 15.24 2.18 -63.81
C ARG A 4 16.43 3.12 -64.02
N ARG A 5 17.40 3.07 -63.10
CA ARG A 5 18.83 2.87 -63.42
C ARG A 5 19.64 2.49 -62.17
N HIS A 6 20.35 1.37 -62.29
CA HIS A 6 21.44 0.95 -61.40
C HIS A 6 22.70 1.78 -61.71
N LEU A 7 23.52 2.09 -60.69
CA LEU A 7 24.99 2.01 -60.79
C LEU A 7 25.69 2.04 -59.41
N PHE A 8 26.28 0.89 -59.08
CA PHE A 8 27.64 0.65 -58.55
C PHE A 8 28.20 1.50 -57.38
N VAL A 9 28.38 0.89 -56.19
CA VAL A 9 29.58 0.15 -55.71
C VAL A 9 30.62 1.08 -55.07
N VAL A 10 30.85 0.93 -53.76
CA VAL A 10 32.15 0.55 -53.19
C VAL A 10 31.91 -0.32 -51.95
N MET A 11 32.45 -1.54 -52.00
CA MET A 11 32.60 -2.47 -50.88
C MET A 11 33.61 -1.92 -49.87
N ALA A 12 33.35 -2.13 -48.58
CA ALA A 12 34.40 -2.49 -47.64
C ALA A 12 33.90 -3.60 -46.73
N THR A 13 34.35 -4.80 -47.08
CA THR A 13 34.12 -6.11 -46.49
C THR A 13 34.94 -6.28 -45.21
N SER A 14 34.37 -6.91 -44.18
CA SER A 14 35.00 -7.87 -43.25
C SER A 14 33.92 -8.36 -42.27
N CYS A 15 33.26 -9.49 -42.54
CA CYS A 15 33.52 -10.83 -41.97
C CYS A 15 33.68 -10.80 -40.43
N ILE A 16 32.85 -11.51 -39.65
CA ILE A 16 33.09 -12.91 -39.28
C ILE A 16 31.80 -13.58 -38.73
N VAL A 17 31.46 -14.71 -39.36
CA VAL A 17 30.98 -16.02 -38.86
C VAL A 17 29.78 -16.07 -37.90
N ALA A 18 28.66 -16.55 -38.46
CA ALA A 18 27.64 -17.30 -37.73
C ALA A 18 27.94 -18.81 -37.81
N MET A 19 27.79 -19.53 -36.69
CA MET A 19 27.48 -20.95 -36.68
C MET A 19 26.42 -21.25 -35.61
N PRO A 20 25.41 -22.09 -35.92
CA PRO A 20 24.37 -22.50 -35.00
C PRO A 20 24.79 -23.77 -34.25
N PHE A 21 24.27 -23.96 -33.03
CA PHE A 21 24.31 -25.27 -32.38
C PHE A 21 22.92 -25.67 -31.86
N ILE A 22 22.51 -26.86 -32.29
CA ILE A 22 21.42 -27.67 -31.76
C ILE A 22 22.02 -28.68 -30.77
N GLY A 23 21.28 -28.96 -29.69
CA GLY A 23 21.46 -30.11 -28.79
C GLY A 23 21.39 -29.66 -27.32
N GLY A 24 20.64 -30.26 -26.39
CA GLY A 24 19.76 -31.42 -26.36
C GLY A 24 19.02 -31.43 -25.00
N CYS A 25 18.02 -32.30 -24.86
CA CYS A 25 17.25 -32.47 -23.62
C CYS A 25 18.01 -33.37 -22.62
N GLY A 26 18.03 -33.01 -21.34
CA GLY A 26 18.57 -33.83 -20.25
C GLY A 26 18.68 -33.04 -18.94
N GLY A 27 17.81 -33.34 -17.98
CA GLY A 27 17.64 -32.57 -16.75
C GLY A 27 18.76 -32.75 -15.70
N ALA A 28 18.99 -31.66 -14.97
CA ALA A 28 19.31 -31.59 -13.55
C ALA A 28 19.23 -30.10 -13.17
N ASP A 29 18.27 -29.77 -12.30
CA ASP A 29 18.01 -28.41 -11.83
C ASP A 29 19.14 -27.92 -10.92
N ASP A 30 19.93 -26.97 -11.40
CA ASP A 30 20.66 -26.01 -10.58
C ASP A 30 20.45 -24.62 -11.21
N PRO A 31 19.74 -23.68 -10.55
CA PRO A 31 19.57 -22.34 -11.10
C PRO A 31 20.90 -21.58 -10.99
N GLY A 32 21.46 -21.21 -12.15
CA GLY A 32 22.65 -20.36 -12.25
C GLY A 32 22.45 -18.98 -11.61
N SER A 33 23.57 -18.36 -11.24
CA SER A 33 23.62 -17.05 -10.57
C SER A 33 22.95 -15.93 -11.37
N SER A 34 22.06 -15.18 -10.71
CA SER A 34 21.60 -13.89 -11.21
C SER A 34 22.67 -12.82 -10.92
N ASP A 35 23.63 -12.65 -11.83
CA ASP A 35 24.45 -11.45 -11.87
C ASP A 35 23.58 -10.31 -12.40
N VAL A 36 23.05 -9.48 -11.50
CA VAL A 36 22.57 -8.15 -11.90
C VAL A 36 23.82 -7.39 -12.34
N ALA A 37 23.89 -7.02 -13.62
CA ALA A 37 25.04 -6.33 -14.18
C ALA A 37 25.40 -5.12 -13.30
N GLN A 38 26.55 -5.23 -12.62
CA GLN A 38 27.11 -4.14 -11.83
C GLN A 38 27.43 -3.00 -12.79
N CYS A 39 27.11 -1.79 -12.34
CA CYS A 39 27.29 -0.53 -13.06
C CYS A 39 28.58 -0.53 -13.90
N SER A 40 28.47 -0.31 -15.22
CA SER A 40 29.62 -0.23 -16.12
C SER A 40 29.99 1.24 -16.35
N GLY A 41 31.13 1.67 -15.81
CA GLY A 41 31.65 3.03 -15.98
C GLY A 41 32.89 3.33 -15.13
N SER A 42 33.67 4.33 -15.52
CA SER A 42 34.91 4.76 -14.83
C SER A 42 34.67 5.46 -13.47
N SER A 43 33.44 5.48 -12.98
CA SER A 43 33.00 6.11 -11.73
C SER A 43 32.59 5.10 -10.64
N CYS A 44 32.80 3.80 -10.84
CA CYS A 44 32.43 2.77 -9.88
C CYS A 44 33.59 2.44 -8.91
N PRO A 45 33.36 2.38 -7.59
CA PRO A 45 34.37 1.94 -6.63
C PRO A 45 34.70 0.43 -6.79
N PRO A 46 35.89 -0.04 -6.36
CA PRO A 46 36.32 -1.42 -6.54
C PRO A 46 35.37 -2.44 -5.89
N SER A 47 35.01 -3.48 -6.65
CA SER A 47 34.14 -4.58 -6.20
C SER A 47 34.84 -5.46 -5.16
N GLY A 48 34.14 -5.78 -4.07
CA GLY A 48 34.60 -6.76 -3.08
C GLY A 48 34.57 -8.18 -3.63
N ALA A 49 35.28 -9.10 -2.97
CA ALA A 49 35.39 -10.49 -3.40
C ALA A 49 34.00 -11.17 -3.51
N VAL A 50 33.80 -11.89 -4.61
CA VAL A 50 32.60 -12.71 -4.88
C VAL A 50 32.56 -13.85 -3.87
N THR A 51 31.62 -13.80 -2.92
CA THR A 51 31.31 -14.94 -2.05
C THR A 51 30.34 -15.88 -2.78
N THR A 52 30.69 -17.16 -2.87
CA THR A 52 29.81 -18.25 -3.32
C THR A 52 28.42 -18.16 -2.67
N PRO A 53 27.31 -18.27 -3.43
CA PRO A 53 25.97 -18.22 -2.85
C PRO A 53 25.75 -19.40 -1.90
N SER A 54 25.16 -19.12 -0.74
CA SER A 54 24.53 -20.14 0.09
C SER A 54 23.39 -20.82 -0.68
N THR A 55 23.14 -22.11 -0.39
CA THR A 55 22.01 -22.94 -0.87
C THR A 55 20.72 -22.12 -1.00
N PRO A 56 19.86 -22.32 -2.04
CA PRO A 56 18.65 -21.52 -2.17
C PRO A 56 17.76 -21.69 -0.95
N THR A 57 17.63 -20.62 -0.16
CA THR A 57 16.72 -20.57 0.99
C THR A 57 15.30 -20.65 0.44
N SER A 58 14.54 -21.69 0.79
CA SER A 58 13.11 -21.77 0.47
C SER A 58 12.40 -20.50 0.97
N LEU A 59 11.78 -19.73 0.08
CA LEU A 59 11.15 -18.45 0.40
C LEU A 59 9.77 -18.64 1.02
N CYS A 60 9.06 -19.67 0.57
CA CYS A 60 7.72 -19.99 1.02
C CYS A 60 7.55 -21.48 1.37
N PRO A 61 6.50 -21.83 2.15
CA PRO A 61 6.19 -23.24 2.44
C PRO A 61 6.12 -24.10 1.18
N ALA A 62 6.48 -25.38 1.30
CA ALA A 62 6.44 -26.31 0.17
C ALA A 62 5.01 -26.54 -0.35
N ALA A 63 4.03 -26.52 0.55
CA ALA A 63 2.61 -26.62 0.24
C ALA A 63 1.77 -25.85 1.27
N LEU A 64 0.57 -25.46 0.84
CA LEU A 64 -0.51 -24.97 1.69
C LEU A 64 -1.77 -25.78 1.37
N ASP A 65 -2.59 -26.07 2.39
CA ASP A 65 -3.74 -26.98 2.32
C ASP A 65 -4.94 -26.43 3.12
N TYR A 66 -5.11 -25.11 3.15
CA TYR A 66 -6.09 -24.37 3.96
C TYR A 66 -5.93 -24.44 5.49
N THR A 67 -4.91 -25.11 6.02
CA THR A 67 -4.64 -25.12 7.48
C THR A 67 -4.04 -23.81 7.97
N THR A 68 -3.22 -23.16 7.15
CA THR A 68 -2.59 -21.88 7.49
C THR A 68 -3.54 -20.72 7.16
N THR A 69 -3.80 -19.87 8.16
CA THR A 69 -4.63 -18.66 8.02
C THR A 69 -3.76 -17.43 8.15
N TYR A 70 -3.71 -16.61 7.11
CA TYR A 70 -3.05 -15.31 7.15
C TYR A 70 -4.07 -14.24 7.54
N THR A 71 -3.84 -13.59 8.67
CA THR A 71 -4.69 -12.54 9.24
C THR A 71 -4.05 -11.19 8.94
N GLY A 72 -4.76 -10.29 8.27
CA GLY A 72 -4.16 -9.09 7.72
C GLY A 72 -5.12 -7.94 7.45
N GLY A 73 -4.56 -6.81 7.05
CA GLY A 73 -5.30 -5.61 6.68
C GLY A 73 -4.92 -5.12 5.29
N SER A 74 -5.84 -4.42 4.63
CA SER A 74 -5.62 -3.82 3.33
C SER A 74 -5.64 -2.29 3.34
N GLY A 75 -5.07 -1.68 2.30
CA GLY A 75 -5.17 -0.24 2.04
C GLY A 75 -6.59 0.26 1.75
N SER A 76 -7.51 -0.65 1.40
CA SER A 76 -8.95 -0.35 1.35
C SER A 76 -9.61 -0.26 2.73
N GLY A 77 -8.85 -0.39 3.83
CA GLY A 77 -9.41 -0.40 5.17
C GLY A 77 -10.18 -1.68 5.49
N GLU A 78 -9.84 -2.81 4.84
CA GLU A 78 -10.52 -4.08 5.06
C GLU A 78 -9.69 -4.99 5.98
N TYR A 79 -10.34 -5.58 6.97
CA TYR A 79 -9.76 -6.61 7.82
C TYR A 79 -10.09 -7.99 7.23
N ILE A 80 -9.06 -8.75 6.86
CA ILE A 80 -9.19 -9.95 6.04
C ILE A 80 -8.45 -11.15 6.63
N LYS A 81 -9.03 -12.33 6.46
CA LYS A 81 -8.35 -13.61 6.62
C LYS A 81 -8.26 -14.30 5.26
N VAL A 82 -7.06 -14.76 4.88
CA VAL A 82 -6.83 -15.48 3.62
C VAL A 82 -6.16 -16.83 3.86
N LYS A 83 -6.56 -17.84 3.10
CA LYS A 83 -6.01 -19.19 3.12
C LYS A 83 -5.82 -19.71 1.70
N PHE A 84 -4.90 -20.64 1.51
CA PHE A 84 -4.56 -21.19 0.20
C PHE A 84 -4.47 -22.71 0.22
N ASP A 85 -4.79 -23.33 -0.92
CA ASP A 85 -4.51 -24.73 -1.24
C ASP A 85 -3.69 -24.77 -2.55
N THR A 86 -2.40 -25.07 -2.43
CA THR A 86 -1.46 -25.13 -3.57
C THR A 86 -1.57 -26.41 -4.37
N SER A 87 -2.20 -27.46 -3.82
CA SER A 87 -2.47 -28.69 -4.61
C SER A 87 -3.60 -28.48 -5.60
N LYS A 88 -4.57 -27.62 -5.24
CA LYS A 88 -5.73 -27.28 -6.08
C LYS A 88 -5.61 -25.93 -6.78
N ASN A 89 -4.60 -25.13 -6.46
CA ASN A 89 -4.47 -23.73 -6.88
C ASN A 89 -5.73 -22.90 -6.56
N THR A 90 -6.25 -23.08 -5.34
CA THR A 90 -7.46 -22.39 -4.86
C THR A 90 -7.18 -21.59 -3.61
N TYR A 91 -7.94 -20.52 -3.40
CA TYR A 91 -7.86 -19.71 -2.19
C TYR A 91 -9.24 -19.44 -1.61
N GLN A 92 -9.24 -19.09 -0.33
CA GLN A 92 -10.39 -18.60 0.40
C GLN A 92 -10.03 -17.27 1.05
N MET A 93 -10.89 -16.27 0.92
CA MET A 93 -10.72 -14.96 1.52
C MET A 93 -12.00 -14.54 2.23
N GLN A 94 -11.87 -14.19 3.51
CA GLN A 94 -12.95 -13.71 4.35
C GLN A 94 -12.74 -12.23 4.67
N PHE A 95 -13.75 -11.41 4.43
CA PHE A 95 -13.77 -9.98 4.76
C PHE A 95 -14.49 -9.79 6.09
N LEU A 96 -13.74 -9.66 7.18
CA LEU A 96 -14.30 -9.59 8.54
C LEU A 96 -14.85 -8.19 8.85
N GLU A 97 -14.18 -7.15 8.36
CA GLU A 97 -14.64 -5.77 8.35
C GLU A 97 -14.31 -5.15 7.00
N SER A 98 -15.23 -4.40 6.41
CA SER A 98 -15.05 -3.73 5.12
C SER A 98 -16.09 -2.65 4.92
N SER A 99 -15.66 -1.47 4.47
CA SER A 99 -16.51 -0.41 3.94
C SER A 99 -16.68 -0.50 2.42
N VAL A 100 -15.98 -1.41 1.75
CA VAL A 100 -16.00 -1.54 0.29
C VAL A 100 -17.34 -2.12 -0.15
N PRO A 101 -18.12 -1.40 -0.99
CA PRO A 101 -19.38 -1.89 -1.52
C PRO A 101 -19.21 -3.18 -2.35
N THR A 102 -20.21 -4.05 -2.33
CA THR A 102 -20.28 -5.21 -3.24
C THR A 102 -20.54 -4.82 -4.69
N SER A 103 -21.04 -3.61 -4.93
CA SER A 103 -21.32 -3.03 -6.25
C SER A 103 -21.19 -1.51 -6.20
N ALA A 104 -20.81 -0.89 -7.32
CA ALA A 104 -20.81 0.57 -7.43
C ALA A 104 -22.22 1.16 -7.29
N GLY A 105 -22.31 2.42 -6.85
CA GLY A 105 -23.57 3.17 -6.71
C GLY A 105 -24.30 2.98 -5.39
N GLN A 106 -23.72 2.27 -4.42
CA GLN A 106 -24.33 2.06 -3.10
C GLN A 106 -23.28 2.01 -1.99
N VAL A 107 -23.72 2.25 -0.75
CA VAL A 107 -22.86 2.27 0.44
C VAL A 107 -23.30 1.31 1.56
N ASN A 108 -24.52 0.76 1.48
CA ASN A 108 -25.12 -0.01 2.58
C ASN A 108 -24.76 -1.50 2.56
N THR A 109 -24.45 -2.05 1.40
CA THR A 109 -24.13 -3.48 1.23
C THR A 109 -22.65 -3.61 0.91
N THR A 110 -21.85 -3.90 1.94
CA THR A 110 -20.39 -4.01 1.82
C THR A 110 -19.93 -5.45 1.80
N ARG A 111 -18.64 -5.67 1.56
CA ARG A 111 -18.04 -7.01 1.64
C ARG A 111 -17.99 -7.58 3.06
N LYS A 112 -18.34 -6.80 4.09
CA LYS A 112 -18.29 -7.24 5.49
C LYS A 112 -19.08 -8.53 5.70
N GLY A 113 -18.43 -9.52 6.31
CA GLY A 113 -18.98 -10.85 6.59
C GLY A 113 -18.93 -11.82 5.42
N LEU A 114 -18.55 -11.39 4.21
CA LEU A 114 -18.50 -12.27 3.04
C LEU A 114 -17.26 -13.16 3.06
N THR A 115 -17.43 -14.37 2.52
CA THR A 115 -16.32 -15.29 2.22
C THR A 115 -16.37 -15.64 0.74
N ILE A 116 -15.27 -15.38 0.04
CA ILE A 116 -15.10 -15.76 -1.37
C ILE A 116 -14.17 -16.96 -1.46
N ASN A 117 -14.45 -17.84 -2.42
CA ASN A 117 -13.57 -18.92 -2.84
C ASN A 117 -13.20 -18.70 -4.31
N GLY A 118 -11.94 -18.94 -4.64
CA GLY A 118 -11.38 -18.56 -5.92
C GLY A 118 -10.21 -19.43 -6.35
N THR A 119 -9.69 -19.14 -7.54
CA THR A 119 -8.52 -19.80 -8.12
C THR A 119 -7.36 -18.81 -8.26
N PHE A 120 -6.15 -19.33 -8.20
CA PHE A 120 -4.94 -18.57 -8.53
C PHE A 120 -4.05 -19.36 -9.50
N VAL A 121 -3.06 -18.69 -10.07
CA VAL A 121 -1.98 -19.31 -10.83
C VAL A 121 -0.64 -18.78 -10.37
N HIS A 122 0.41 -19.57 -10.52
CA HIS A 122 1.77 -19.10 -10.36
C HIS A 122 2.22 -18.37 -11.64
N PRO A 123 2.86 -17.19 -11.54
CA PRO A 123 3.47 -16.57 -12.69
C PRO A 123 4.67 -17.40 -13.18
N THR A 124 5.14 -17.12 -14.39
CA THR A 124 6.31 -17.78 -15.00
C THR A 124 7.41 -16.80 -15.40
N ASN A 125 7.21 -15.52 -15.09
CA ASN A 125 8.00 -14.40 -15.59
C ASN A 125 8.62 -13.56 -14.45
N LEU A 126 8.55 -14.00 -13.20
CA LEU A 126 9.35 -13.43 -12.12
C LEU A 126 10.81 -13.88 -12.26
N PRO A 127 11.77 -13.14 -11.65
CA PRO A 127 13.19 -13.32 -11.90
C PRO A 127 13.74 -14.71 -11.54
N THR A 128 13.12 -15.42 -10.59
CA THR A 128 13.51 -16.78 -10.21
C THR A 128 12.33 -17.75 -10.17
N PRO A 129 12.56 -19.06 -10.40
CA PRO A 129 11.54 -20.10 -10.23
C PRO A 129 10.92 -20.12 -8.83
N GLU A 130 11.73 -19.84 -7.80
CA GLU A 130 11.27 -19.78 -6.43
C GLU A 130 10.34 -18.58 -6.19
N GLN A 131 10.64 -17.41 -6.77
CA GLN A 131 9.72 -16.27 -6.74
C GLN A 131 8.41 -16.58 -7.46
N ASN A 132 8.47 -17.26 -8.61
CA ASN A 132 7.28 -17.73 -9.32
C ASN A 132 6.42 -18.67 -8.44
N ARG A 133 7.05 -19.65 -7.78
CA ARG A 133 6.38 -20.60 -6.88
C ARG A 133 5.70 -19.91 -5.69
N CYS A 134 6.29 -18.83 -5.19
CA CYS A 134 5.80 -18.11 -4.02
C CYS A 134 4.84 -16.95 -4.35
N ALA A 135 4.54 -16.71 -5.63
CA ALA A 135 3.61 -15.69 -6.10
C ALA A 135 2.28 -16.30 -6.60
N PHE A 136 1.17 -15.71 -6.19
CA PHE A 136 -0.19 -16.24 -6.33
C PHE A 136 -1.03 -15.17 -7.04
N VAL A 137 -1.18 -15.31 -8.36
CA VAL A 137 -1.97 -14.38 -9.18
C VAL A 137 -3.43 -14.81 -9.15
N LEU A 138 -4.29 -14.03 -8.51
CA LEU A 138 -5.70 -14.35 -8.32
C LEU A 138 -6.45 -14.21 -9.66
N GLN A 139 -7.20 -15.24 -10.02
CA GLN A 139 -7.91 -15.32 -11.31
C GLN A 139 -9.42 -15.12 -11.15
N SER A 140 -9.98 -15.59 -10.04
CA SER A 140 -11.42 -15.57 -9.80
C SER A 140 -11.69 -15.61 -8.30
N GLY A 141 -12.90 -15.23 -7.89
CA GLY A 141 -13.33 -15.30 -6.50
C GLY A 141 -14.79 -14.95 -6.35
N LYS A 142 -15.59 -15.79 -5.69
CA LYS A 142 -17.02 -15.53 -5.48
C LYS A 142 -17.55 -16.18 -4.20
N THR A 143 -18.65 -15.65 -3.68
CA THR A 143 -19.40 -16.25 -2.59
C THR A 143 -20.09 -17.54 -3.05
N ALA A 144 -20.37 -18.45 -2.12
CA ALA A 144 -20.98 -19.75 -2.44
C ALA A 144 -22.39 -19.62 -3.06
N ASP A 145 -23.13 -18.59 -2.66
CA ASP A 145 -24.47 -18.24 -3.18
C ASP A 145 -24.41 -17.38 -4.46
N ASN A 146 -23.22 -17.01 -4.92
CA ASN A 146 -22.98 -16.09 -6.04
C ASN A 146 -23.56 -14.67 -5.86
N SER A 147 -23.88 -14.26 -4.62
CA SER A 147 -24.32 -12.88 -4.34
C SER A 147 -23.22 -11.84 -4.57
N TYR A 148 -21.95 -12.27 -4.55
CA TYR A 148 -20.81 -11.41 -4.82
C TYR A 148 -19.69 -12.15 -5.56
N ALA A 149 -19.07 -11.47 -6.52
CA ALA A 149 -17.88 -11.93 -7.23
C ALA A 149 -16.90 -10.78 -7.42
N ILE A 150 -15.60 -11.09 -7.36
CA ILE A 150 -14.56 -10.10 -7.62
C ILE A 150 -14.48 -9.79 -9.13
N THR A 151 -14.03 -8.58 -9.44
CA THR A 151 -13.57 -8.23 -10.79
C THR A 151 -12.06 -8.29 -10.81
N VAL A 152 -11.49 -8.95 -11.82
CA VAL A 152 -10.04 -9.02 -12.03
C VAL A 152 -9.72 -8.31 -13.35
N ASN A 153 -8.83 -7.33 -13.29
CA ASN A 153 -8.24 -6.73 -14.48
C ASN A 153 -7.11 -7.66 -14.98
N PRO A 154 -7.23 -8.29 -16.16
CA PRO A 154 -6.20 -9.21 -16.64
C PRO A 154 -4.85 -8.55 -16.94
N GLN A 155 -4.82 -7.23 -17.14
CA GLN A 155 -3.57 -6.48 -17.38
C GLN A 155 -2.83 -6.13 -16.09
N ASP A 156 -3.54 -6.13 -14.97
CA ASP A 156 -2.99 -5.82 -13.64
C ASP A 156 -3.69 -6.66 -12.56
N PRO A 157 -3.55 -8.00 -12.61
CA PRO A 157 -4.28 -8.87 -11.70
C PRO A 157 -3.76 -8.74 -10.26
N PRO A 158 -4.61 -8.93 -9.24
CA PRO A 158 -4.17 -9.02 -7.86
C PRO A 158 -3.17 -10.18 -7.68
N MET A 159 -2.01 -9.89 -7.10
CA MET A 159 -0.94 -10.85 -6.88
C MET A 159 -0.53 -10.82 -5.41
N LEU A 160 -0.51 -11.98 -4.78
CA LEU A 160 -0.07 -12.17 -3.40
C LEU A 160 1.25 -12.94 -3.38
N PHE A 161 2.20 -12.46 -2.60
CA PHE A 161 3.50 -13.07 -2.36
C PHE A 161 3.47 -13.69 -0.96
N VAL A 162 3.62 -15.01 -0.90
CA VAL A 162 3.61 -15.77 0.34
C VAL A 162 5.05 -16.10 0.71
N GLY A 163 5.45 -15.95 1.97
CA GLY A 163 6.76 -16.37 2.42
C GLY A 163 7.00 -16.15 3.91
N GLN A 164 7.78 -17.01 4.55
CA GLN A 164 8.23 -16.84 5.95
C GLN A 164 7.12 -16.48 6.97
N GLY A 165 5.88 -16.93 6.79
CA GLY A 165 4.76 -16.61 7.70
C GLY A 165 4.08 -15.26 7.44
N ILE A 166 4.40 -14.59 6.34
CA ILE A 166 3.76 -13.36 5.89
C ILE A 166 3.21 -13.51 4.45
N VAL A 167 2.14 -12.78 4.17
CA VAL A 167 1.58 -12.58 2.83
C VAL A 167 1.51 -11.08 2.57
N GLY A 168 2.17 -10.63 1.52
CA GLY A 168 2.09 -9.24 1.03
C GLY A 168 1.60 -9.19 -0.40
N GLY A 169 1.14 -8.04 -0.88
CA GLY A 169 0.76 -7.85 -2.27
C GLY A 169 -0.60 -7.17 -2.41
N GLY A 170 -1.42 -7.61 -3.38
CA GLY A 170 -2.71 -7.01 -3.69
C GLY A 170 -3.89 -7.97 -3.48
N ILE A 171 -4.93 -7.50 -2.79
CA ILE A 171 -6.25 -8.17 -2.77
C ILE A 171 -7.16 -7.61 -3.86
N PRO A 172 -8.22 -8.32 -4.28
CA PRO A 172 -9.10 -7.86 -5.34
C PRO A 172 -9.72 -6.48 -5.08
N GLY A 173 -9.58 -5.59 -6.06
CA GLY A 173 -10.08 -4.22 -6.02
C GLY A 173 -11.59 -4.14 -6.25
N ALA A 174 -12.12 -2.92 -6.38
CA ALA A 174 -13.55 -2.64 -6.56
C ALA A 174 -13.76 -1.37 -7.37
N THR A 175 -14.96 -1.21 -7.94
CA THR A 175 -15.45 0.12 -8.32
C THR A 175 -16.26 0.70 -7.17
N ILE A 176 -15.85 1.87 -6.69
CA ILE A 176 -16.52 2.60 -5.62
C ILE A 176 -17.08 3.89 -6.21
N GLN A 177 -18.37 4.12 -5.96
CA GLN A 177 -19.10 5.29 -6.43
C GLN A 177 -20.36 5.45 -5.59
N PHE A 178 -20.77 6.68 -5.32
CA PHE A 178 -22.06 6.99 -4.75
C PHE A 178 -22.53 8.36 -5.22
N ASP A 179 -23.77 8.45 -5.73
CA ASP A 179 -24.30 9.72 -6.27
C ASP A 179 -24.51 10.79 -5.19
N GLY A 180 -24.44 10.39 -3.93
CA GLY A 180 -24.79 11.23 -2.79
C GLY A 180 -26.29 11.24 -2.55
N ILE A 181 -26.68 11.96 -1.51
CA ILE A 181 -28.09 12.15 -1.15
C ILE A 181 -28.47 13.59 -1.48
N GLN A 182 -29.67 13.77 -2.04
CA GLN A 182 -30.19 15.08 -2.41
C GLN A 182 -31.32 15.51 -1.44
N PRO A 183 -30.98 16.12 -0.27
CA PRO A 183 -31.99 16.53 0.72
C PRO A 183 -32.99 17.55 0.18
N ILE A 184 -32.55 18.43 -0.72
CA ILE A 184 -33.37 19.43 -1.40
C ILE A 184 -32.91 19.56 -2.86
N PRO A 185 -33.78 20.05 -3.78
CA PRO A 185 -33.41 20.26 -5.18
C PRO A 185 -32.09 21.03 -5.35
N GLY A 186 -31.10 20.42 -6.01
CA GLY A 186 -29.83 21.05 -6.36
C GLY A 186 -28.72 21.00 -5.29
N VAL A 187 -28.97 20.40 -4.12
CA VAL A 187 -27.95 20.22 -3.07
C VAL A 187 -27.68 18.74 -2.88
N VAL A 188 -26.46 18.29 -3.17
CA VAL A 188 -26.02 16.90 -3.00
C VAL A 188 -25.00 16.84 -1.88
N ILE A 189 -25.17 15.88 -0.97
CA ILE A 189 -24.25 15.61 0.14
C ILE A 189 -23.70 14.19 0.07
N GLY A 190 -22.44 14.01 0.47
CA GLY A 190 -21.79 12.69 0.57
C GLY A 190 -21.55 11.98 -0.76
N ALA A 191 -21.54 12.69 -1.89
CA ALA A 191 -21.20 12.11 -3.16
C ALA A 191 -19.75 11.60 -3.18
N VAL A 192 -19.56 10.43 -3.79
CA VAL A 192 -18.25 9.81 -4.02
C VAL A 192 -18.09 9.64 -5.53
N PRO A 193 -17.15 10.39 -6.16
CA PRO A 193 -16.86 10.24 -7.58
C PRO A 193 -16.50 8.78 -7.92
N SER A 194 -16.93 8.32 -9.09
CA SER A 194 -16.67 6.93 -9.50
C SER A 194 -15.18 6.67 -9.64
N ARG A 195 -14.72 5.54 -9.08
CA ARG A 195 -13.35 5.10 -9.24
C ARG A 195 -13.23 3.59 -9.18
N THR A 196 -12.42 3.05 -10.08
CA THR A 196 -12.08 1.62 -10.12
C THR A 196 -10.66 1.40 -9.60
N PHE A 197 -10.52 0.44 -8.72
CA PHE A 197 -9.27 -0.06 -8.20
C PHE A 197 -9.05 -1.46 -8.75
N ASP A 198 -7.88 -1.72 -9.35
CA ASP A 198 -7.51 -3.06 -9.81
C ASP A 198 -7.27 -3.99 -8.60
N PHE A 199 -6.57 -3.47 -7.59
CA PHE A 199 -6.34 -4.14 -6.32
C PHE A 199 -5.99 -3.16 -5.19
N TYR A 200 -6.09 -3.63 -3.95
CA TYR A 200 -5.64 -2.88 -2.76
C TYR A 200 -4.42 -3.53 -2.13
N PRO A 201 -3.42 -2.75 -1.67
CA PRO A 201 -2.26 -3.32 -0.99
C PRO A 201 -2.70 -4.05 0.28
N PHE A 202 -2.07 -5.17 0.59
CA PHE A 202 -2.41 -6.05 1.70
C PHE A 202 -1.16 -6.59 2.39
N LEU A 203 -1.24 -6.72 3.71
CA LEU A 203 -0.25 -7.42 4.51
C LEU A 203 -0.96 -8.28 5.56
N GLY A 204 -0.62 -9.56 5.61
CA GLY A 204 -1.18 -10.52 6.55
C GLY A 204 -0.17 -11.53 7.08
N PHE A 205 -0.43 -12.06 8.26
CA PHE A 205 0.51 -12.89 9.01
C PHE A 205 -0.13 -14.21 9.42
N SER A 206 0.63 -15.30 9.36
CA SER A 206 0.17 -16.61 9.84
C SER A 206 0.09 -16.69 11.36
N GLU A 207 0.84 -15.84 12.05
CA GLU A 207 0.87 -15.72 13.50
C GLU A 207 0.72 -14.26 13.93
N THR A 208 0.02 -14.06 15.05
CA THR A 208 -0.26 -12.73 15.62
C THR A 208 -0.05 -12.74 17.13
N VAL A 209 0.18 -11.56 17.69
CA VAL A 209 0.24 -11.30 19.12
C VAL A 209 -1.17 -10.92 19.60
N THR A 210 -1.62 -11.51 20.70
CA THR A 210 -2.91 -11.20 21.35
C THR A 210 -2.78 -10.49 22.69
N ASP A 211 -1.55 -10.36 23.21
CA ASP A 211 -1.21 -9.61 24.41
C ASP A 211 -0.66 -8.23 24.03
N PHE A 212 -1.43 -7.17 24.33
CA PHE A 212 -1.07 -5.82 23.94
C PHE A 212 0.21 -5.31 24.63
N SER A 213 0.61 -5.88 25.76
CA SER A 213 1.85 -5.48 26.43
C SER A 213 3.11 -5.76 25.59
N GLN A 214 3.02 -6.71 24.65
CA GLN A 214 4.08 -7.01 23.66
C GLN A 214 4.03 -6.08 22.42
N VAL A 215 2.95 -5.30 22.27
CA VAL A 215 2.78 -4.27 21.23
C VAL A 215 3.09 -2.88 21.77
N ALA A 216 3.08 -2.69 23.09
CA ALA A 216 3.40 -1.43 23.72
C ALA A 216 4.83 -0.98 23.40
N GLY A 217 4.99 0.31 23.10
CA GLY A 217 6.27 0.87 22.72
C GLY A 217 6.14 2.19 22.00
N ARG A 218 7.31 2.78 21.71
CA ARG A 218 7.44 4.02 20.95
C ARG A 218 7.69 3.69 19.48
N TYR A 219 6.87 4.24 18.59
CA TYR A 219 6.84 3.88 17.17
C TYR A 219 6.89 5.09 16.26
N ASN A 220 7.51 4.90 15.10
CA ASN A 220 7.27 5.67 13.90
C ASN A 220 6.14 5.00 13.11
N GLN A 221 5.03 5.71 12.90
CA GLN A 221 3.93 5.23 12.07
C GLN A 221 4.09 5.78 10.66
N LEU A 222 4.03 4.90 9.66
CA LEU A 222 4.18 5.24 8.25
C LEU A 222 3.07 4.61 7.41
N GLY A 223 2.40 5.38 6.55
CA GLY A 223 1.27 4.88 5.76
C GLY A 223 0.61 5.92 4.88
N VAL A 224 -0.54 5.55 4.35
CA VAL A 224 -1.41 6.44 3.57
C VAL A 224 -2.87 6.12 3.85
N HIS A 225 -3.67 7.18 3.98
CA HIS A 225 -5.12 7.12 4.04
C HIS A 225 -5.70 7.83 2.82
N VAL A 226 -6.93 7.49 2.46
CA VAL A 226 -7.66 8.15 1.36
C VAL A 226 -9.08 8.43 1.84
N THR A 227 -9.56 9.63 1.53
CA THR A 227 -10.93 10.08 1.83
C THR A 227 -11.73 10.18 0.52
N PRO A 228 -12.61 9.20 0.21
CA PRO A 228 -13.34 9.16 -1.05
C PRO A 228 -14.28 10.35 -1.31
N THR A 229 -15.00 10.85 -0.31
CA THR A 229 -15.85 12.06 -0.39
C THR A 229 -15.02 13.34 -0.56
N GLY A 230 -13.83 13.36 0.01
CA GLY A 230 -12.99 14.55 0.11
C GLY A 230 -13.56 15.63 1.03
N SER A 231 -12.80 16.70 1.23
CA SER A 231 -13.11 17.79 2.14
C SER A 231 -12.60 19.13 1.60
N GLY A 232 -13.42 20.18 1.75
CA GLY A 232 -13.02 21.55 1.48
C GLY A 232 -12.05 22.12 2.52
N SER A 233 -11.86 21.43 3.65
CA SER A 233 -10.87 21.80 4.66
C SER A 233 -9.45 21.32 4.30
N GLN A 234 -9.31 20.41 3.32
CA GLN A 234 -8.01 19.89 2.87
C GLN A 234 -7.50 20.52 1.58
N THR A 235 -8.36 21.10 0.76
CA THR A 235 -8.00 21.64 -0.56
C THR A 235 -8.99 22.73 -0.95
N SER A 236 -8.64 23.56 -1.92
CA SER A 236 -9.47 24.69 -2.36
C SER A 236 -10.86 24.31 -2.86
N ALA A 237 -11.03 23.09 -3.39
CA ALA A 237 -12.33 22.54 -3.76
C ALA A 237 -12.37 21.01 -3.53
N PRO A 238 -13.35 20.46 -2.81
CA PRO A 238 -13.45 19.01 -2.60
C PRO A 238 -13.66 18.28 -3.93
N GLN A 239 -12.77 17.35 -4.24
CA GLN A 239 -12.73 16.61 -5.52
C GLN A 239 -12.94 15.10 -5.36
N GLY A 240 -13.07 14.64 -4.12
CA GLY A 240 -13.07 13.22 -3.78
C GLY A 240 -11.70 12.55 -3.91
N TRP A 241 -11.56 11.36 -3.33
CA TRP A 241 -10.34 10.56 -3.36
C TRP A 241 -9.07 11.31 -2.97
N GLN A 242 -9.10 12.00 -1.82
CA GLN A 242 -7.98 12.80 -1.33
C GLN A 242 -7.02 11.94 -0.50
N PRO A 243 -5.75 11.79 -0.90
CA PRO A 243 -4.78 11.00 -0.17
C PRO A 243 -4.10 11.82 0.94
N ASP A 244 -3.95 11.21 2.11
CA ASP A 244 -3.31 11.80 3.28
C ASP A 244 -2.15 10.91 3.75
N ALA A 245 -0.99 11.54 3.97
CA ALA A 245 0.19 10.87 4.51
C ALA A 245 0.02 10.55 6.00
N VAL A 246 0.44 9.34 6.38
CA VAL A 246 0.69 8.98 7.78
C VAL A 246 2.20 8.99 8.00
N ASN A 247 2.70 9.98 8.73
CA ASN A 247 4.12 10.07 9.10
C ASN A 247 4.29 10.80 10.43
N TRP A 248 4.30 10.07 11.52
CA TRP A 248 4.51 10.65 12.85
C TRP A 248 5.21 9.67 13.78
N THR A 249 5.53 10.16 14.97
CA THR A 249 6.04 9.35 16.08
C THR A 249 4.99 9.36 17.18
N GLN A 250 4.81 8.24 17.86
CA GLN A 250 3.84 8.11 18.95
C GLN A 250 4.25 6.99 19.90
N THR A 251 3.69 6.99 21.10
CA THR A 251 3.83 5.89 22.04
C THR A 251 2.50 5.17 22.22
N LEU A 252 2.49 3.85 22.01
CA LEU A 252 1.40 2.96 22.41
C LEU A 252 1.70 2.43 23.81
N ASN A 253 0.86 2.77 24.77
CA ASN A 253 1.03 2.35 26.17
C ASN A 253 0.50 0.93 26.39
N ALA A 254 0.97 0.26 27.43
CA ALA A 254 0.58 -1.13 27.73
C ALA A 254 -0.93 -1.32 27.99
N ASP A 255 -1.64 -0.25 28.36
CA ASP A 255 -3.09 -0.25 28.55
C ASP A 255 -3.89 -0.03 27.24
N GLY A 256 -3.21 0.08 26.11
CA GLY A 256 -3.82 0.33 24.80
C GLY A 256 -3.98 1.81 24.45
N THR A 257 -3.72 2.75 25.37
CA THR A 257 -3.80 4.19 25.06
C THR A 257 -2.65 4.63 24.15
N CYS A 258 -2.81 5.78 23.49
CA CYS A 258 -1.78 6.39 22.67
C CYS A 258 -1.37 7.75 23.25
N THR A 259 -0.07 8.03 23.25
CA THR A 259 0.51 9.32 23.63
C THR A 259 1.16 9.97 22.40
N ALA A 260 0.68 11.18 22.08
CA ALA A 260 1.15 11.96 20.96
C ALA A 260 2.60 12.43 21.17
N GLU A 261 3.41 12.41 20.10
CA GLU A 261 4.79 12.87 20.11
C GLU A 261 5.18 13.56 18.79
N GLY A 262 6.09 14.53 18.87
CA GLY A 262 6.69 15.20 17.72
C GLY A 262 5.76 16.21 17.06
N ILE A 263 4.59 15.76 16.60
CA ILE A 263 3.53 16.60 16.06
C ILE A 263 2.30 16.53 16.97
N ASP A 264 1.57 17.63 17.06
CA ASP A 264 0.26 17.74 17.73
C ASP A 264 -0.84 16.91 17.05
N TYR A 265 -0.49 16.30 15.92
CA TYR A 265 -1.34 15.52 15.02
C TYR A 265 -0.98 14.03 14.96
N SER A 266 -0.30 13.50 15.99
CA SER A 266 -0.02 12.05 16.13
C SER A 266 -1.13 11.33 16.90
N CYS A 267 -1.13 9.99 16.95
CA CYS A 267 -2.22 9.17 17.54
C CYS A 267 -3.57 9.23 16.80
N HIS A 268 -3.64 9.79 15.60
CA HIS A 268 -4.86 9.89 14.78
C HIS A 268 -5.34 8.57 14.16
N THR A 269 -4.77 7.44 14.59
CA THR A 269 -5.30 6.09 14.35
C THR A 269 -5.66 5.39 15.65
N THR A 270 -5.88 6.11 16.75
CA THR A 270 -6.31 5.55 18.04
C THR A 270 -7.45 6.41 18.60
N GLY A 271 -8.65 5.85 18.68
CA GLY A 271 -9.79 6.44 19.37
C GLY A 271 -9.80 6.01 20.84
N THR A 272 -10.54 4.94 21.17
CA THR A 272 -10.44 4.27 22.47
C THR A 272 -9.10 3.51 22.59
N PRO A 273 -8.67 3.17 23.82
CA PRO A 273 -7.56 2.26 24.01
C PRO A 273 -7.73 0.97 23.19
N TRP A 274 -6.62 0.50 22.61
CA TRP A 274 -6.58 -0.75 21.87
C TRP A 274 -6.91 -1.92 22.78
N THR A 275 -7.91 -2.71 22.39
CA THR A 275 -8.33 -3.91 23.13
C THR A 275 -8.38 -5.10 22.18
N LEU A 276 -8.15 -6.30 22.70
CA LEU A 276 -8.23 -7.51 21.89
C LEU A 276 -9.66 -7.66 21.35
N ARG A 277 -9.79 -7.76 20.02
CA ARG A 277 -11.09 -7.93 19.37
C ARG A 277 -11.68 -9.28 19.76
N GLN A 278 -13.00 -9.33 19.86
CA GLN A 278 -13.74 -10.57 20.02
C GLN A 278 -14.64 -10.79 18.81
N ASN A 279 -14.82 -12.06 18.43
CA ASN A 279 -15.83 -12.45 17.48
C ASN A 279 -17.23 -12.32 18.11
N THR A 280 -18.27 -12.39 17.28
CA THR A 280 -19.67 -12.29 17.73
C THR A 280 -20.05 -13.37 18.76
N ASP A 281 -19.40 -14.53 18.70
CA ASP A 281 -19.61 -15.65 19.65
C ASP A 281 -18.80 -15.49 20.96
N GLY A 282 -18.10 -14.37 21.14
CA GLY A 282 -17.27 -14.08 22.31
C GLY A 282 -15.89 -14.73 22.28
N SER A 283 -15.56 -15.54 21.27
CA SER A 283 -14.21 -16.07 21.11
C SER A 283 -13.23 -14.93 20.76
N GLN A 284 -11.97 -15.09 21.17
CA GLN A 284 -10.93 -14.12 20.83
C GLN A 284 -10.73 -14.06 19.31
N ASP A 285 -10.60 -12.84 18.81
CA ASP A 285 -10.10 -12.60 17.47
C ASP A 285 -8.68 -12.05 17.59
N ASN A 286 -7.76 -12.53 16.76
CA ASN A 286 -6.31 -12.33 16.97
C ASN A 286 -5.81 -10.97 16.44
N VAL A 287 -6.59 -9.91 16.66
CA VAL A 287 -6.29 -8.52 16.31
C VAL A 287 -6.80 -7.59 17.40
N PHE A 288 -6.30 -6.37 17.45
CA PHE A 288 -6.80 -5.35 18.38
C PHE A 288 -7.73 -4.38 17.66
N VAL A 289 -8.72 -3.85 18.38
CA VAL A 289 -9.67 -2.87 17.88
C VAL A 289 -9.62 -1.60 18.72
N SER A 290 -9.73 -0.46 18.04
CA SER A 290 -9.92 0.86 18.64
C SER A 290 -11.17 1.48 18.03
N ASN A 291 -12.09 1.95 18.88
CA ASN A 291 -13.40 2.45 18.49
C ASN A 291 -13.48 3.97 18.68
N PRO A 292 -14.55 4.63 18.21
CA PRO A 292 -14.81 6.02 18.61
C PRO A 292 -15.01 6.11 20.12
N THR A 293 -14.62 7.24 20.72
CA THR A 293 -14.67 7.43 22.18
C THR A 293 -16.09 7.61 22.73
N SER A 294 -17.02 8.03 21.89
CA SER A 294 -18.46 8.05 22.18
C SER A 294 -19.25 7.96 20.88
N SER A 295 -20.57 7.77 20.96
CA SER A 295 -21.46 7.78 19.80
C SER A 295 -21.49 9.13 19.07
N SER A 296 -21.22 10.24 19.77
CA SER A 296 -21.25 11.58 19.20
C SER A 296 -19.91 12.04 18.62
N VAL A 297 -18.85 11.24 18.78
CA VAL A 297 -17.51 11.56 18.31
C VAL A 297 -17.15 10.56 17.23
N PRO A 298 -16.85 11.00 16.00
CA PRO A 298 -16.39 10.07 14.97
C PRO A 298 -15.03 9.45 15.34
N TYR A 299 -14.70 8.32 14.70
CA TYR A 299 -13.35 7.75 14.84
C TYR A 299 -12.31 8.73 14.29
N PRO A 300 -11.13 8.89 14.92
CA PRO A 300 -10.08 9.79 14.43
C PRO A 300 -9.77 9.63 12.93
N TYR A 301 -9.48 10.76 12.29
CA TYR A 301 -9.14 10.84 10.87
C TYR A 301 -7.69 11.23 10.68
N VAL A 302 -7.15 10.85 9.53
CA VAL A 302 -5.90 11.38 8.99
C VAL A 302 -6.21 12.49 7.97
N GLY A 303 -5.39 13.53 7.89
CA GLY A 303 -5.70 14.77 7.18
C GLY A 303 -6.74 15.68 7.84
N GLN A 304 -7.02 16.82 7.20
CA GLN A 304 -8.05 17.79 7.64
C GLN A 304 -9.44 17.43 7.08
N VAL A 305 -9.89 16.21 7.35
CA VAL A 305 -11.22 15.72 6.91
C VAL A 305 -12.30 16.18 7.87
N SER A 306 -13.51 16.38 7.37
CA SER A 306 -14.72 16.46 8.19
C SER A 306 -15.72 15.41 7.69
N PRO A 307 -16.03 14.36 8.48
CA PRO A 307 -17.02 13.39 8.08
C PRO A 307 -18.41 14.03 8.03
N LEU A 308 -19.29 13.50 7.19
CA LEU A 308 -20.69 13.90 7.19
C LEU A 308 -21.44 13.06 8.22
N VAL A 309 -21.37 13.50 9.48
CA VAL A 309 -22.11 12.92 10.60
C VAL A 309 -23.26 13.89 10.92
N LEU A 310 -24.49 13.54 10.53
CA LEU A 310 -25.66 14.39 10.79
C LEU A 310 -26.16 14.18 12.23
N LEU A 311 -26.83 13.04 12.50
CA LEU A 311 -27.27 12.67 13.85
C LEU A 311 -26.95 11.20 14.20
N ALA A 312 -26.67 10.35 13.22
CA ALA A 312 -26.27 8.97 13.47
C ALA A 312 -24.78 8.86 13.82
N PRO A 313 -24.38 8.01 14.78
CA PRO A 313 -22.99 7.78 15.12
C PRO A 313 -22.23 7.11 13.99
N SER A 314 -20.99 7.55 13.71
CA SER A 314 -20.07 6.76 12.90
C SER A 314 -19.67 5.48 13.63
N GLN A 315 -19.57 4.37 12.89
CA GLN A 315 -19.06 3.10 13.38
C GLN A 315 -17.67 2.76 12.81
N ALA A 316 -16.99 3.75 12.22
CA ALA A 316 -15.62 3.59 11.77
C ALA A 316 -14.71 3.22 12.95
N LYS A 317 -13.61 2.52 12.65
CA LYS A 317 -12.73 1.98 13.69
C LYS A 317 -11.33 1.71 13.15
N GLY A 318 -10.39 1.59 14.08
CA GLY A 318 -9.06 1.07 13.80
C GLY A 318 -8.99 -0.42 14.07
N ILE A 319 -8.24 -1.13 13.23
CA ILE A 319 -7.82 -2.51 13.50
C ILE A 319 -6.30 -2.54 13.48
N LEU A 320 -5.70 -3.05 14.56
CA LEU A 320 -4.27 -3.26 14.68
C LEU A 320 -3.98 -4.78 14.61
N ILE A 321 -3.26 -5.18 13.58
CA ILE A 321 -2.78 -6.54 13.36
C ILE A 321 -1.32 -6.59 13.82
N ALA A 322 -1.04 -7.21 14.96
CA ALA A 322 0.30 -7.37 15.49
C ALA A 322 0.91 -8.70 15.00
N GLY A 323 1.45 -8.72 13.78
CA GLY A 323 2.03 -9.91 13.18
C GLY A 323 3.30 -10.38 13.90
N LYS A 324 3.53 -11.69 13.99
CA LYS A 324 4.82 -12.27 14.42
C LYS A 324 5.59 -12.72 13.19
N LEU A 325 6.82 -12.23 13.05
CA LEU A 325 7.70 -12.58 11.95
C LEU A 325 9.14 -12.70 12.45
N ASN A 326 9.72 -13.90 12.38
CA ASN A 326 11.11 -14.17 12.79
C ASN A 326 11.44 -13.61 14.20
N GLY A 327 10.54 -13.83 15.16
CA GLY A 327 10.69 -13.37 16.55
C GLY A 327 10.49 -11.86 16.76
N GLN A 328 10.04 -11.13 15.73
CA GLN A 328 9.74 -9.70 15.80
C GLN A 328 8.23 -9.46 15.69
N VAL A 329 7.72 -8.45 16.38
CA VAL A 329 6.35 -7.97 16.23
C VAL A 329 6.29 -6.91 15.13
N VAL A 330 5.42 -7.10 14.16
CA VAL A 330 5.18 -6.20 13.03
C VAL A 330 3.74 -5.70 13.12
N PRO A 331 3.49 -4.54 13.76
CA PRO A 331 2.14 -4.00 13.87
C PRO A 331 1.73 -3.24 12.60
N VAL A 332 0.61 -3.66 12.02
CA VAL A 332 -0.07 -2.99 10.90
C VAL A 332 -1.37 -2.40 11.43
N VAL A 333 -1.65 -1.16 11.08
CA VAL A 333 -2.90 -0.47 11.45
C VAL A 333 -3.67 -0.15 10.19
N ILE A 334 -4.94 -0.56 10.15
CA ILE A 334 -5.88 -0.12 9.14
C ILE A 334 -7.00 0.71 9.76
N ARG A 335 -7.54 1.63 8.97
CA ARG A 335 -8.77 2.34 9.29
C ARG A 335 -9.91 1.76 8.46
N VAL A 336 -10.91 1.22 9.13
CA VAL A 336 -12.16 0.77 8.50
C VAL A 336 -13.14 1.94 8.50
N GLY A 337 -13.51 2.42 7.33
CA GLY A 337 -14.56 3.43 7.18
C GLY A 337 -15.96 2.89 7.53
N TYR A 338 -16.92 3.79 7.65
CA TYR A 338 -18.33 3.50 7.81
C TYR A 338 -19.19 4.54 7.08
N SER A 339 -19.89 4.10 6.05
CA SER A 339 -20.89 4.90 5.35
C SER A 339 -22.23 4.19 5.39
N HIS A 340 -23.29 4.94 5.64
CA HIS A 340 -24.66 4.45 5.65
C HIS A 340 -25.58 5.53 5.09
N SER A 341 -26.48 5.13 4.19
CA SER A 341 -27.48 6.02 3.61
C SER A 341 -28.87 5.47 3.90
N ASP A 342 -29.68 6.25 4.59
CA ASP A 342 -31.09 5.93 4.84
C ASP A 342 -31.98 6.88 4.02
N ALA A 343 -32.71 6.30 3.07
CA ALA A 343 -33.58 7.04 2.17
C ALA A 343 -34.85 7.58 2.84
N ALA A 344 -35.29 6.98 3.95
CA ALA A 344 -36.47 7.38 4.70
C ALA A 344 -36.13 8.38 5.83
N ASN A 345 -34.90 8.32 6.34
CA ASN A 345 -34.42 9.19 7.40
C ASN A 345 -33.01 9.71 7.11
N LEU A 346 -32.91 10.85 6.44
CA LEU A 346 -31.63 11.50 6.13
C LEU A 346 -30.73 11.70 7.36
N LEU A 347 -31.31 11.96 8.52
CA LEU A 347 -30.57 12.18 9.76
C LEU A 347 -29.92 10.90 10.31
N ALA A 348 -30.38 9.73 9.85
CA ALA A 348 -29.76 8.44 10.12
C ALA A 348 -28.60 8.11 9.16
N SER A 349 -28.30 8.96 8.18
CA SER A 349 -27.19 8.76 7.24
C SER A 349 -25.87 9.27 7.79
N VAL A 350 -24.77 8.59 7.45
CA VAL A 350 -23.40 8.90 7.85
C VAL A 350 -22.47 8.70 6.65
N ALA A 351 -21.53 9.61 6.42
CA ALA A 351 -20.37 9.38 5.55
C ALA A 351 -19.07 9.59 6.33
N ASP A 352 -18.50 8.46 6.77
CA ASP A 352 -17.17 8.35 7.35
C ASP A 352 -16.37 7.35 6.50
N ASP A 353 -16.05 7.75 5.28
CA ASP A 353 -15.57 6.84 4.25
C ASP A 353 -14.05 6.73 4.16
N GLN A 354 -13.31 7.35 5.09
CA GLN A 354 -11.85 7.27 5.06
C GLN A 354 -11.35 5.85 5.29
N ILE A 355 -10.47 5.41 4.40
CA ILE A 355 -9.82 4.10 4.40
C ILE A 355 -8.31 4.28 4.38
N GLY A 356 -7.56 3.29 4.85
CA GLY A 356 -6.11 3.39 4.79
C GLY A 356 -5.38 2.29 5.53
N ILE A 357 -4.07 2.25 5.30
CA ILE A 357 -3.14 1.32 5.91
C ILE A 357 -1.87 2.06 6.33
N SER A 358 -1.32 1.64 7.47
CA SER A 358 -0.03 2.09 7.97
C SER A 358 0.67 0.97 8.74
N ILE A 359 1.98 1.12 8.92
CA ILE A 359 2.82 0.22 9.69
C ILE A 359 3.48 0.98 10.83
N LEU A 360 3.68 0.29 11.95
CA LEU A 360 4.40 0.80 13.11
C LEU A 360 5.80 0.17 13.13
N SER A 361 6.83 1.01 13.09
CA SER A 361 8.23 0.59 13.24
C SER A 361 8.79 1.16 14.53
N PRO A 362 9.51 0.39 15.36
CA PRO A 362 10.10 0.90 16.59
C PRO A 362 10.93 2.18 16.35
N ALA A 363 10.75 3.19 17.20
CA ALA A 363 11.49 4.46 17.14
C ALA A 363 12.93 4.31 17.67
N THR A 364 13.66 3.33 17.12
CA THR A 364 15.04 2.99 17.46
C THR A 364 15.93 3.27 16.26
N ALA A 365 17.11 3.85 16.49
CA ALA A 365 18.03 4.20 15.42
C ALA A 365 18.29 3.02 14.46
N ILE A 366 18.16 3.26 13.15
CA ILE A 366 18.46 2.25 12.13
C ILE A 366 19.95 2.33 11.84
N SER A 367 20.68 1.26 12.15
CA SER A 367 22.11 1.20 11.87
C SER A 367 22.41 1.28 10.38
N ALA A 368 23.60 1.78 10.03
CA ALA A 368 24.06 1.84 8.66
C ALA A 368 23.92 0.47 7.98
N ASN A 369 23.33 0.44 6.78
CA ASN A 369 23.09 -0.78 5.98
C ASN A 369 22.20 -1.83 6.66
N ALA A 370 21.36 -1.46 7.65
CA ALA A 370 20.42 -2.40 8.27
C ALA A 370 19.31 -2.87 7.32
N LEU A 371 18.92 -2.04 6.35
CA LEU A 371 18.11 -2.47 5.21
C LEU A 371 19.04 -3.08 4.17
N LYS A 372 18.85 -4.36 3.85
CA LYS A 372 19.66 -5.10 2.88
C LYS A 372 18.82 -6.19 2.23
N GLY A 373 19.11 -6.45 0.96
CA GLY A 373 18.44 -7.49 0.18
C GLY A 373 17.20 -7.00 -0.56
N GLY A 374 16.51 -7.95 -1.19
CA GLY A 374 15.33 -7.78 -1.99
C GLY A 374 14.05 -7.92 -1.17
N TYR A 375 13.11 -7.02 -1.42
CA TYR A 375 11.78 -7.01 -0.83
C TYR A 375 10.77 -6.94 -1.96
N VAL A 376 9.59 -7.54 -1.79
CA VAL A 376 8.49 -7.38 -2.73
C VAL A 376 7.27 -6.86 -1.99
N GLY A 377 6.60 -5.89 -2.62
CA GLY A 377 5.50 -5.18 -2.00
C GLY A 377 4.55 -4.57 -3.01
N ALA A 378 3.35 -4.27 -2.54
CA ALA A 378 2.41 -3.43 -3.26
C ALA A 378 2.67 -1.95 -2.96
N THR A 379 2.26 -1.09 -3.87
CA THR A 379 2.38 0.36 -3.73
C THR A 379 1.00 1.01 -3.68
N SER A 380 0.95 2.27 -3.24
CA SER A 380 -0.24 3.09 -3.35
C SER A 380 -0.54 3.51 -4.79
N GLY A 381 0.32 3.20 -5.77
CA GLY A 381 0.10 3.55 -7.19
C GLY A 381 -1.18 2.93 -7.76
N SER A 382 -1.52 1.71 -7.35
CA SER A 382 -2.79 1.06 -7.73
C SER A 382 -4.01 1.78 -7.16
N ALA A 383 -3.81 2.50 -6.05
CA ALA A 383 -4.86 3.20 -5.31
C ALA A 383 -4.83 4.72 -5.49
N CYS A 384 -3.76 5.32 -5.97
CA CYS A 384 -3.58 6.74 -6.22
C CYS A 384 -2.21 6.94 -6.90
N GLY A 385 -2.20 6.81 -8.22
CA GLY A 385 -0.99 7.00 -9.01
C GLY A 385 -0.86 8.44 -9.51
N VAL A 386 -1.82 8.90 -10.32
CA VAL A 386 -1.86 10.28 -10.77
C VAL A 386 -2.64 11.11 -9.78
N VAL A 387 -2.05 12.25 -9.41
CA VAL A 387 -2.63 13.17 -8.43
C VAL A 387 -2.75 14.55 -9.06
N THR A 388 -3.98 15.03 -9.22
CA THR A 388 -4.20 16.44 -9.59
C THR A 388 -4.35 17.27 -8.31
N ASN A 389 -4.12 18.58 -8.40
CA ASN A 389 -4.19 19.47 -7.25
C ASN A 389 -4.73 20.85 -7.65
N ASN A 390 -5.75 21.32 -6.92
CA ASN A 390 -6.34 22.64 -7.09
C ASN A 390 -5.79 23.70 -6.12
N GLY A 391 -4.81 23.34 -5.31
CA GLY A 391 -4.15 24.21 -4.33
C GLY A 391 -4.66 24.02 -2.90
N PRO A 392 -4.01 24.70 -1.94
CA PRO A 392 -4.35 24.60 -0.52
C PRO A 392 -5.77 25.08 -0.22
N SER A 393 -6.32 24.59 0.88
CA SER A 393 -7.60 25.05 1.43
C SER A 393 -7.62 26.56 1.63
N GLY A 394 -8.74 27.20 1.25
CA GLY A 394 -8.96 28.61 1.54
C GLY A 394 -9.19 28.90 3.03
N ALA A 395 -9.54 27.88 3.82
CA ALA A 395 -9.72 27.99 5.26
C ALA A 395 -8.49 27.45 6.02
N PRO A 396 -8.15 28.04 7.19
CA PRO A 396 -7.21 27.42 8.11
C PRO A 396 -7.59 25.97 8.42
N ALA A 397 -6.58 25.12 8.59
CA ALA A 397 -6.79 23.77 9.07
C ALA A 397 -7.58 23.80 10.40
N SER A 398 -8.57 22.93 10.55
CA SER A 398 -9.44 22.91 11.73
C SER A 398 -10.15 21.57 11.85
N GLY A 399 -10.60 21.25 13.07
CA GLY A 399 -11.55 20.16 13.31
C GLY A 399 -10.96 18.77 13.55
N ASN A 400 -9.62 18.62 13.54
CA ASN A 400 -8.98 17.32 13.75
C ASN A 400 -7.68 17.40 14.59
N GLY A 401 -7.66 18.19 15.67
CA GLY A 401 -6.52 18.22 16.61
C GLY A 401 -5.27 18.98 16.17
N LEU A 402 -5.11 19.28 14.87
CA LEU A 402 -4.01 20.08 14.32
C LEU A 402 -4.11 21.56 14.75
N ASN A 403 -3.05 22.13 15.30
CA ASN A 403 -2.97 23.55 15.65
C ASN A 403 -2.59 24.37 14.42
N ALA A 404 -3.59 24.91 13.73
CA ALA A 404 -3.32 25.73 12.55
C ALA A 404 -2.52 27.02 12.81
N THR A 405 -2.27 27.44 14.05
CA THR A 405 -1.48 28.67 14.32
C THR A 405 0.03 28.47 14.20
N ILE A 406 0.51 27.23 14.04
CA ILE A 406 1.92 26.91 13.82
C ILE A 406 2.16 26.41 12.40
N ASP A 407 3.41 26.52 11.94
CA ASP A 407 3.82 25.92 10.67
C ASP A 407 4.02 24.41 10.84
N HIS A 408 3.62 23.67 9.81
CA HIS A 408 3.68 22.20 9.74
C HIS A 408 4.44 21.76 8.48
N PRO A 409 5.77 21.98 8.41
CA PRO A 409 6.57 21.65 7.22
C PRO A 409 6.61 20.14 6.89
N GLU A 410 6.18 19.30 7.83
CA GLU A 410 6.05 17.86 7.70
C GLU A 410 4.76 17.40 7.02
N LEU A 411 3.75 18.29 6.94
CA LEU A 411 2.46 18.05 6.32
C LEU A 411 2.36 18.77 4.98
N SER A 412 1.47 18.29 4.12
CA SER A 412 1.18 18.99 2.87
C SER A 412 0.28 20.20 3.11
N GLY A 413 0.80 21.39 2.81
CA GLY A 413 0.10 22.65 3.02
C GLY A 413 0.97 23.87 2.83
N SER A 414 0.45 25.02 3.25
CA SER A 414 1.19 26.28 3.28
C SER A 414 0.83 27.07 4.53
N TYR A 415 1.84 27.61 5.21
CA TYR A 415 1.64 28.54 6.32
C TYR A 415 1.60 29.99 5.80
N SER A 416 0.45 30.65 5.92
CA SER A 416 0.23 32.00 5.41
C SER A 416 -0.77 32.77 6.28
N GLY A 417 -0.58 34.07 6.45
CA GLY A 417 -1.50 34.89 7.26
C GLY A 417 -1.55 34.50 8.74
N GLY A 418 -0.53 33.81 9.26
CA GLY A 418 -0.49 33.30 10.63
C GLY A 418 -1.18 31.94 10.83
N PHE A 419 -1.60 31.29 9.74
CA PHE A 419 -2.31 30.01 9.79
C PHE A 419 -1.77 28.98 8.79
N PHE A 420 -1.83 27.71 9.13
CA PHE A 420 -1.58 26.58 8.25
C PHE A 420 -2.83 26.25 7.44
N HIS A 421 -2.65 26.14 6.13
CA HIS A 421 -3.67 25.76 5.16
C HIS A 421 -3.28 24.41 4.56
N ALA A 422 -4.06 23.37 4.87
CA ALA A 422 -3.81 22.02 4.36
C ALA A 422 -3.94 21.97 2.83
N ASN A 423 -3.23 21.03 2.21
CA ASN A 423 -3.22 20.83 0.76
C ASN A 423 -3.20 19.34 0.43
N ALA A 424 -4.35 18.76 0.11
CA ALA A 424 -4.44 17.42 -0.44
C ALA A 424 -4.65 17.48 -1.95
N GLY A 425 -4.02 16.53 -2.66
CA GLY A 425 -4.36 16.28 -4.05
C GLY A 425 -5.65 15.48 -4.17
N ASN A 426 -5.99 15.08 -5.38
CA ASN A 426 -7.08 14.14 -5.64
C ASN A 426 -6.64 13.07 -6.64
N CYS A 427 -7.24 11.90 -6.53
CA CYS A 427 -7.02 10.77 -7.42
C CYS A 427 -8.28 10.49 -8.26
N SER A 428 -8.97 11.54 -8.74
CA SER A 428 -10.34 11.45 -9.28
C SER A 428 -10.44 11.16 -10.78
N ASP A 429 -9.33 11.15 -11.53
CA ASP A 429 -9.31 11.03 -12.99
C ASP A 429 -9.48 9.59 -13.52
N GLY A 430 -9.74 8.62 -12.63
CA GLY A 430 -9.87 7.22 -12.99
C GLY A 430 -8.55 6.53 -13.36
N THR A 431 -7.40 7.18 -13.14
CA THR A 431 -6.07 6.68 -13.53
C THR A 431 -5.40 5.89 -12.41
N ALA A 432 -6.12 4.99 -11.74
CA ALA A 432 -5.43 3.87 -11.10
C ALA A 432 -4.43 3.33 -12.13
N VAL A 433 -3.15 3.35 -11.79
CA VAL A 433 -2.11 3.09 -12.77
C VAL A 433 -2.16 1.61 -13.03
N SER A 434 -2.71 1.12 -14.15
CA SER A 434 -2.69 -0.32 -14.46
C SER A 434 -1.31 -0.78 -14.97
N THR A 435 -0.24 -0.27 -14.37
CA THR A 435 1.14 -0.68 -14.66
C THR A 435 1.63 -1.54 -13.52
N LEU A 436 1.73 -2.85 -13.75
CA LEU A 436 2.29 -3.81 -12.77
C LEU A 436 3.63 -3.34 -12.18
N ALA A 437 4.50 -2.72 -12.99
CA ALA A 437 5.81 -2.22 -12.55
C ALA A 437 5.74 -1.03 -11.57
N ALA A 438 4.61 -0.32 -11.55
CA ALA A 438 4.35 0.78 -10.62
C ALA A 438 3.59 0.28 -9.38
N ASN A 439 2.76 -0.75 -9.54
CA ASN A 439 1.88 -1.23 -8.48
C ASN A 439 2.49 -2.35 -7.63
N TYR A 440 3.40 -3.13 -8.22
CA TYR A 440 4.27 -4.07 -7.52
C TYR A 440 5.72 -3.71 -7.78
N THR A 441 6.46 -3.47 -6.71
CA THR A 441 7.89 -3.18 -6.79
C THR A 441 8.67 -4.27 -6.11
N SER A 442 9.68 -4.78 -6.81
CA SER A 442 10.81 -5.43 -6.14
C SER A 442 11.77 -4.34 -5.71
N THR A 443 12.00 -4.20 -4.41
CA THR A 443 12.88 -3.17 -3.85
C THR A 443 14.17 -3.81 -3.37
N LEU A 444 15.28 -3.41 -3.97
CA LEU A 444 16.61 -3.86 -3.58
C LEU A 444 17.29 -2.79 -2.73
N PHE A 445 17.72 -3.16 -1.53
CA PHE A 445 18.54 -2.31 -0.65
C PHE A 445 19.99 -2.78 -0.66
N GLN A 446 20.92 -1.88 -0.98
CA GLN A 446 22.34 -2.18 -1.04
C GLN A 446 23.21 -0.92 -0.82
N ASN A 447 24.19 -1.01 0.08
CA ASN A 447 25.27 -0.02 0.27
C ASN A 447 24.79 1.44 0.36
N GLY A 448 23.81 1.73 1.22
CA GLY A 448 23.29 3.11 1.36
C GLY A 448 22.36 3.57 0.25
N THR A 449 21.97 2.68 -0.66
CA THR A 449 21.04 2.98 -1.75
C THR A 449 19.87 1.99 -1.77
N ALA A 450 18.78 2.38 -2.41
CA ALA A 450 17.71 1.47 -2.77
C ALA A 450 17.33 1.63 -4.24
N ALA A 451 16.71 0.62 -4.82
CA ALA A 451 16.14 0.71 -6.16
C ALA A 451 14.80 -0.02 -6.23
N PHE A 452 13.83 0.59 -6.89
CA PHE A 452 12.68 -0.12 -7.41
C PHE A 452 13.07 -0.82 -8.72
N ILE A 453 12.69 -2.08 -8.80
CA ILE A 453 12.94 -2.97 -9.91
C ILE A 453 11.58 -3.50 -10.35
N ASN A 454 11.30 -3.38 -11.65
CA ASN A 454 10.14 -4.02 -12.25
C ASN A 454 10.31 -5.54 -12.11
N PRO A 455 9.43 -6.23 -11.36
CA PRO A 455 9.58 -7.65 -11.10
C PRO A 455 9.53 -8.51 -12.38
N LEU A 456 8.90 -8.04 -13.46
CA LEU A 456 8.75 -8.83 -14.69
C LEU A 456 9.93 -8.70 -15.66
N THR A 457 10.65 -7.57 -15.59
CA THR A 457 11.72 -7.27 -16.55
C THR A 457 13.09 -7.12 -15.89
N SER A 458 13.15 -7.16 -14.55
CA SER A 458 14.34 -6.87 -13.75
C SER A 458 14.99 -5.51 -14.07
N ARG A 459 14.24 -4.59 -14.69
CA ARG A 459 14.72 -3.24 -15.00
C ARG A 459 14.50 -2.32 -13.80
N VAL A 460 15.51 -1.53 -13.48
CA VAL A 460 15.41 -0.46 -12.50
C VAL A 460 14.42 0.60 -13.00
N THR A 461 13.44 0.95 -12.17
CA THR A 461 12.40 1.95 -12.45
C THR A 461 12.56 3.20 -11.58
N ALA A 462 13.16 3.08 -10.40
CA ALA A 462 13.52 4.20 -9.53
C ALA A 462 14.76 3.86 -8.71
N GLN A 463 15.57 4.86 -8.38
CA GLN A 463 16.72 4.76 -7.50
C GLN A 463 16.63 5.78 -6.38
N PHE A 464 17.20 5.43 -5.24
CA PHE A 464 17.12 6.22 -4.03
C PHE A 464 18.47 6.28 -3.31
N GLY A 465 18.80 7.47 -2.80
CA GLY A 465 19.81 7.63 -1.77
C GLY A 465 19.16 7.47 -0.40
N LEU A 466 19.82 6.72 0.50
CA LEU A 466 19.36 6.50 1.86
C LEU A 466 20.28 7.22 2.84
N ASP A 467 19.69 8.09 3.65
CA ASP A 467 20.41 8.79 4.70
C ASP A 467 20.24 8.07 6.04
N TYR A 468 21.34 7.50 6.53
CA TYR A 468 21.43 6.86 7.84
C TYR A 468 21.84 7.84 8.95
N THR A 469 22.10 9.11 8.63
CA THR A 469 22.35 10.18 9.61
C THR A 469 21.02 10.69 10.16
N GLN A 470 20.34 9.84 10.92
CA GLN A 470 19.00 10.10 11.41
C GLN A 470 18.97 11.23 12.44
N SER A 471 18.21 12.30 12.16
CA SER A 471 17.83 13.29 13.19
C SER A 471 16.68 12.78 14.07
N SER A 472 15.86 11.87 13.54
CA SER A 472 14.74 11.20 14.23
C SER A 472 14.99 9.69 14.28
N PRO A 473 15.14 9.07 15.47
CA PRO A 473 15.40 7.64 15.59
C PRO A 473 14.36 6.78 14.87
N GLY A 474 14.82 5.82 14.07
CA GLY A 474 13.94 4.84 13.40
C GLY A 474 13.36 5.29 12.05
N LYS A 475 13.76 6.47 11.55
CA LYS A 475 13.37 6.98 10.22
C LYS A 475 14.62 7.26 9.37
N LEU A 476 14.66 6.70 8.17
CA LEU A 476 15.68 7.03 7.16
C LEU A 476 15.10 8.07 6.20
N ILE A 477 15.86 9.14 5.92
CA ILE A 477 15.49 10.04 4.84
C ILE A 477 15.82 9.34 3.52
N VAL A 478 14.88 9.39 2.60
CA VAL A 478 15.02 8.82 1.26
C VAL A 478 14.97 9.95 0.26
N THR A 479 15.90 9.97 -0.70
CA THR A 479 15.90 10.95 -1.81
C THR A 479 15.86 10.21 -3.13
N ALA A 480 14.83 10.46 -3.94
CA ALA A 480 14.71 9.94 -5.28
C ALA A 480 15.82 10.50 -6.18
N GLN A 481 16.58 9.62 -6.84
CA GLN A 481 17.67 9.99 -7.75
C GLN A 481 17.18 10.16 -9.20
N ASN A 482 16.02 9.57 -9.53
CA ASN A 482 15.36 9.70 -10.81
C ASN A 482 13.84 9.65 -10.63
N ASP A 483 13.11 10.09 -11.66
CA ASP A 483 11.66 10.00 -11.68
C ASP A 483 11.18 8.55 -11.63
N PHE A 484 10.17 8.27 -10.81
CA PHE A 484 9.44 7.02 -10.86
C PHE A 484 8.13 7.23 -11.61
N ASN A 485 7.99 6.54 -12.74
CA ASN A 485 6.89 6.75 -13.65
C ASN A 485 5.95 5.55 -13.68
N ALA A 486 4.67 5.86 -13.64
CA ALA A 486 3.57 5.03 -14.10
C ALA A 486 3.44 5.11 -15.62
N GLN A 487 3.00 4.02 -16.28
CA GLN A 487 2.59 4.08 -17.69
C GLN A 487 1.06 4.21 -17.76
N GLY A 488 0.59 5.38 -18.16
CA GLY A 488 -0.83 5.63 -18.47
C GLY A 488 -1.11 5.44 -19.96
N ALA A 489 -2.40 5.41 -20.32
CA ALA A 489 -2.84 5.39 -21.72
C ALA A 489 -2.32 6.59 -22.55
N SER A 490 -1.97 7.70 -21.89
CA SER A 490 -1.43 8.93 -22.49
C SER A 490 0.09 9.06 -22.37
N GLY A 491 0.80 8.03 -21.90
CA GLY A 491 2.26 8.03 -21.72
C GLY A 491 2.70 7.95 -20.26
N ASN A 492 3.96 8.27 -20.00
CA ASN A 492 4.54 8.20 -18.66
C ASN A 492 3.97 9.32 -17.76
N VAL A 493 3.56 8.96 -16.56
CA VAL A 493 3.14 9.91 -15.51
C VAL A 493 4.03 9.72 -14.28
N ALA A 494 4.70 10.79 -13.84
CA ALA A 494 5.56 10.73 -12.67
C ALA A 494 4.72 10.60 -11.39
N LEU A 495 4.95 9.53 -10.63
CA LEU A 495 4.41 9.33 -9.29
C LEU A 495 5.16 10.21 -8.28
N PHE A 496 6.48 10.30 -8.46
CA PHE A 496 7.37 11.27 -7.83
C PHE A 496 8.57 11.52 -8.76
N LYS A 497 9.28 12.63 -8.51
CA LYS A 497 10.36 13.14 -9.37
C LYS A 497 11.73 12.99 -8.73
N ALA A 498 12.77 13.10 -9.54
CA ALA A 498 14.14 13.25 -9.05
C ALA A 498 14.25 14.44 -8.08
N GLY A 499 14.92 14.22 -6.95
CA GLY A 499 15.04 15.19 -5.86
C GLY A 499 13.86 15.19 -4.88
N ASP A 500 12.76 14.50 -5.17
CA ASP A 500 11.70 14.30 -4.18
C ASP A 500 12.22 13.49 -2.99
N THR A 501 11.79 13.86 -1.79
CA THR A 501 12.21 13.24 -0.54
C THR A 501 11.07 12.47 0.12
N GLY A 502 11.45 11.56 1.00
CA GLY A 502 10.52 10.75 1.77
C GLY A 502 11.17 10.15 3.00
N VAL A 503 10.46 9.23 3.62
CA VAL A 503 10.92 8.50 4.80
C VAL A 503 10.76 7.00 4.57
N ALA A 504 11.76 6.22 4.98
CA ALA A 504 11.67 4.76 5.08
C ALA A 504 11.85 4.28 6.52
N VAL A 505 11.15 3.20 6.85
CA VAL A 505 11.22 2.51 8.15
C VAL A 505 11.42 1.01 7.96
N LYS A 506 11.95 0.35 8.98
CA LYS A 506 12.19 -1.11 9.01
C LYS A 506 11.58 -1.72 10.27
N VAL A 507 10.90 -2.85 10.13
CA VAL A 507 10.41 -3.64 11.27
C VAL A 507 10.54 -5.13 10.94
N GLY A 508 11.44 -5.81 11.65
CA GLY A 508 11.82 -7.19 11.29
C GLY A 508 12.25 -7.29 9.83
N ASN A 509 11.61 -8.19 9.08
CA ASN A 509 11.82 -8.43 7.65
C ASN A 509 10.82 -7.67 6.75
N VAL A 510 10.18 -6.62 7.28
CA VAL A 510 9.28 -5.74 6.54
C VAL A 510 9.89 -4.35 6.48
N TYR A 511 9.71 -3.68 5.34
CA TYR A 511 10.01 -2.26 5.19
C TYR A 511 8.76 -1.52 4.72
N ALA A 512 8.74 -0.22 4.99
CA ALA A 512 7.82 0.69 4.33
C ALA A 512 8.53 1.97 3.95
N MET A 513 8.05 2.62 2.90
CA MET A 513 8.57 3.87 2.39
C MET A 513 7.42 4.78 1.97
N LEU A 514 7.51 6.05 2.36
CA LEU A 514 6.56 7.10 2.02
C LEU A 514 7.32 8.26 1.39
N MET A 515 7.14 8.43 0.09
CA MET A 515 7.66 9.57 -0.65
C MET A 515 6.64 10.71 -0.62
N ASN A 516 7.13 11.96 -0.69
CA ASN A 516 6.29 13.15 -0.81
C ASN A 516 5.27 13.33 0.33
N ASN A 517 5.66 12.97 1.57
CA ASN A 517 4.76 13.07 2.73
C ASN A 517 4.29 14.50 3.04
N ASN A 518 5.10 15.51 2.69
CA ASN A 518 4.77 16.92 2.85
C ASN A 518 4.30 17.58 1.53
N LYS A 519 3.89 16.76 0.55
CA LYS A 519 3.30 17.22 -0.71
C LYS A 519 1.93 16.59 -0.90
N TYR A 520 1.20 17.15 -1.86
CA TYR A 520 -0.19 16.76 -2.15
C TYR A 520 -0.32 15.36 -2.78
N ASN A 521 0.79 14.74 -3.19
CA ASN A 521 0.86 13.45 -3.87
C ASN A 521 1.72 12.42 -3.08
N PRO A 522 1.32 12.04 -1.86
CA PRO A 522 2.06 11.04 -1.10
C PRO A 522 2.04 9.69 -1.82
N PHE A 523 3.20 9.03 -1.89
CA PHE A 523 3.35 7.71 -2.46
C PHE A 523 3.88 6.74 -1.41
N PHE A 524 3.12 5.69 -1.12
CA PHE A 524 3.43 4.71 -0.10
C PHE A 524 3.75 3.34 -0.71
N THR A 525 4.71 2.64 -0.15
CA THR A 525 4.92 1.21 -0.42
C THR A 525 5.26 0.47 0.87
N VAL A 526 4.81 -0.77 0.95
CA VAL A 526 5.14 -1.71 2.02
C VAL A 526 5.50 -3.04 1.38
N GLY A 527 6.60 -3.63 1.81
CA GLY A 527 7.05 -4.92 1.27
C GLY A 527 7.73 -5.80 2.30
N ALA A 528 7.70 -7.09 2.03
CA ALA A 528 8.32 -8.13 2.84
C ALA A 528 9.57 -8.66 2.15
N PHE A 529 10.55 -9.07 2.95
CA PHE A 529 11.82 -9.62 2.47
C PHE A 529 11.62 -10.90 1.68
N VAL A 530 12.27 -10.99 0.52
CA VAL A 530 12.22 -12.15 -0.38
C VAL A 530 13.59 -12.65 -0.82
N GLN A 531 14.70 -11.91 -0.64
CA GLN A 531 16.04 -12.41 -1.01
C GLN A 531 17.21 -11.67 -0.36
#